data_AF-A0A199P765-F1
#
_entry.id   AF-A0A199P765-F1
#
_cell.length_a   1.000
_cell.length_b   1.000
_cell.length_c   1.000
_cell.angle_alpha   90.00
_cell.angle_beta   90.00
_cell.angle_gamma   90.00
#
_symmetry.space_group_name_H-M   'P 1'
#
loop_
_entity.id
_entity.type
_entity.pdbx_description
1 polymer ?
#
loop_
_entity_poly.entity_id
_entity_poly.type
_entity_poly.pdbx_seq_one_letter_code
_entity_poly.pdbx_strand_id
1 'polypeptide(L)'
;MALALASGGAFAETPEPADQASADCLAALLRQLGWRIDSTPAAQPRLLPGTPCARSSLADTQAHGDLQAALPAQWSETQRRDALRALLQAPATQCGYFLLLGAATQRAVTQLQGNPGYRFSALQLGWIGFGPGGARRQGWQRFRSFGRGYRPAQGNARAIEAFYSGQVRSECGVGRQIAQLATQRELYGDAGFDRAFSAGELSIGTFLTLHDTDSILLGAHAGAFFADGKAVKTAQLGGAAFLGAPGFIAHVFARRYLDDINNQAENFVVVAVGAEAAAALRRHGGFAYYDASNRRIWELAQALRGPGRKRFEKLLFERDPVLRATLSPAQRSVLAQLDALLDDPFYRGFEVYVHPMGSKPIGYHVARLLDRNPRTPFAIELTLHNLHTTLYRRWRDQQLRDCAQAAQARSP
;
A
#
# COMPACT_ATOMS: atom_id res chain seq x y z
N MET A 1 -54.13 29.75 -6.50
CA MET A 1 -53.13 28.78 -6.00
C MET A 1 -52.37 28.24 -7.19
N ALA A 2 -51.18 28.79 -7.45
CA ALA A 2 -50.34 28.42 -8.58
C ALA A 2 -49.47 27.20 -8.23
N LEU A 3 -49.48 26.18 -9.08
CA LEU A 3 -48.53 25.07 -9.05
C LEU A 3 -47.15 25.57 -9.50
N ALA A 4 -46.16 25.47 -8.63
CA ALA A 4 -44.76 25.62 -8.99
C ALA A 4 -44.21 24.24 -9.42
N LEU A 5 -43.98 24.08 -10.72
CA LEU A 5 -43.17 23.00 -11.28
C LEU A 5 -41.70 23.29 -10.94
N ALA A 6 -41.14 22.52 -10.01
CA ALA A 6 -39.70 22.49 -9.78
C ALA A 6 -39.05 21.67 -10.91
N SER A 7 -38.47 22.38 -11.88
CA SER A 7 -37.55 21.82 -12.86
C SER A 7 -36.27 21.38 -12.13
N GLY A 8 -36.18 20.08 -11.83
CA GLY A 8 -34.93 19.45 -11.44
C GLY A 8 -33.94 19.54 -12.59
N GLY A 9 -32.99 20.48 -12.50
CA GLY A 9 -31.82 20.50 -13.37
C GLY A 9 -31.01 19.24 -13.10
N ALA A 10 -31.01 18.30 -14.05
CA ALA A 10 -30.00 17.26 -14.08
C ALA A 10 -28.64 17.94 -14.22
N PHE A 11 -27.82 17.88 -13.17
CA PHE A 11 -26.41 18.22 -13.30
C PHE A 11 -25.83 17.25 -14.33
N ALA A 12 -25.49 17.76 -15.52
CA ALA A 12 -24.76 16.98 -16.50
C ALA A 12 -23.48 16.49 -15.83
N GLU A 13 -23.31 15.17 -15.75
CA GLU A 13 -22.14 14.56 -15.17
C GLU A 13 -20.92 15.01 -15.98
N THR A 14 -19.93 15.60 -15.31
CA THR A 14 -18.69 16.03 -15.97
C THR A 14 -18.08 14.81 -16.66
N PRO A 15 -17.87 14.81 -17.99
CA PRO A 15 -17.42 13.61 -18.68
C PRO A 15 -16.10 13.11 -18.11
N GLU A 16 -15.95 11.79 -17.89
CA GLU A 16 -14.70 11.26 -17.38
C GLU A 16 -13.58 11.50 -18.41
N PRO A 17 -12.33 11.77 -18.01
CA PRO A 17 -11.23 11.93 -18.95
C PRO A 17 -11.04 10.74 -19.90
N ALA A 18 -11.45 9.53 -19.48
CA ALA A 18 -11.49 8.34 -20.32
C ALA A 18 -12.49 8.42 -21.48
N ASP A 19 -13.59 9.16 -21.33
CA ASP A 19 -14.60 9.35 -22.39
C ASP A 19 -14.13 10.33 -23.47
N GLN A 20 -13.21 11.22 -23.10
CA GLN A 20 -12.66 12.25 -24.00
C GLN A 20 -11.30 11.86 -24.61
N ALA A 21 -10.66 10.80 -24.11
CA ALA A 21 -9.35 10.36 -24.59
C ALA A 21 -9.40 9.77 -26.01
N SER A 22 -8.37 10.04 -26.80
CA SER A 22 -8.17 9.37 -28.11
C SER A 22 -7.83 7.89 -27.93
N ALA A 23 -8.00 7.08 -28.99
CA ALA A 23 -7.61 5.67 -28.94
C ALA A 23 -6.11 5.51 -28.63
N ASP A 24 -5.26 6.40 -29.14
CA ASP A 24 -3.82 6.38 -28.89
C ASP A 24 -3.48 6.61 -27.42
N CYS A 25 -4.12 7.59 -26.75
CA CYS A 25 -3.87 7.83 -25.33
C CYS A 25 -4.38 6.67 -24.46
N LEU A 26 -5.54 6.08 -24.79
CA LEU A 26 -6.03 4.89 -24.11
C LEU A 26 -5.07 3.70 -24.30
N ALA A 27 -4.60 3.46 -25.53
CA ALA A 27 -3.67 2.38 -25.83
C ALA A 27 -2.31 2.59 -25.13
N ALA A 28 -1.80 3.82 -25.08
CA ALA A 28 -0.58 4.15 -24.35
C ALA A 28 -0.69 3.83 -22.86
N LEU A 29 -1.79 4.25 -22.22
CA LEU A 29 -2.03 3.96 -20.80
C LEU A 29 -2.20 2.46 -20.55
N LEU A 30 -2.94 1.74 -21.40
CA LEU A 30 -3.10 0.29 -21.28
C LEU A 30 -1.75 -0.43 -21.40
N ARG A 31 -0.87 0.00 -22.32
CA ARG A 31 0.49 -0.55 -22.43
C ARG A 31 1.32 -0.27 -21.18
N GLN A 32 1.21 0.92 -20.59
CA GLN A 32 1.83 1.23 -19.30
C GLN A 32 1.33 0.31 -18.18
N LEU A 33 0.04 -0.06 -18.22
CA LEU A 33 -0.58 -1.04 -17.32
C LEU A 33 -0.26 -2.50 -17.67
N GLY A 34 0.58 -2.75 -18.66
CA GLY A 34 1.10 -4.06 -19.02
C GLY A 34 0.44 -4.73 -20.23
N TRP A 35 -0.63 -4.15 -20.79
CA TRP A 35 -1.28 -4.73 -21.96
C TRP A 35 -0.38 -4.73 -23.19
N ARG A 36 -0.31 -5.86 -23.88
CA ARG A 36 0.20 -5.95 -25.25
C ARG A 36 -0.97 -5.79 -26.20
N ILE A 37 -0.95 -4.74 -27.01
CA ILE A 37 -2.04 -4.38 -27.92
C ILE A 37 -1.52 -4.45 -29.35
N ASP A 38 -1.99 -5.47 -30.06
CA ASP A 38 -1.64 -5.76 -31.46
C ASP A 38 -2.85 -5.58 -32.39
N SER A 39 -2.61 -5.61 -33.69
CA SER A 39 -3.67 -5.65 -34.69
C SER A 39 -3.94 -7.09 -35.16
N THR A 40 -5.19 -7.40 -35.53
CA THR A 40 -5.57 -8.69 -36.12
C THR A 40 -6.40 -8.48 -37.39
N PRO A 41 -6.28 -9.35 -38.42
CA PRO A 41 -7.18 -9.32 -39.58
C PRO A 41 -8.59 -9.86 -39.27
N ALA A 42 -8.79 -10.47 -38.10
CA ALA A 42 -10.09 -11.02 -37.71
C ALA A 42 -11.16 -9.92 -37.57
N ALA A 43 -12.44 -10.28 -37.78
CA ALA A 43 -13.57 -9.37 -37.60
C ALA A 43 -13.83 -8.99 -36.14
N GLN A 44 -13.41 -9.84 -35.20
CA GLN A 44 -13.65 -9.72 -33.77
C GLN A 44 -12.34 -9.54 -33.00
N PRO A 45 -12.35 -8.80 -31.88
CA PRO A 45 -11.16 -8.64 -31.05
C PRO A 45 -10.86 -9.93 -30.30
N ARG A 46 -9.57 -10.19 -30.09
CA ARG A 46 -9.11 -11.28 -29.22
C ARG A 46 -8.55 -10.68 -27.94
N LEU A 47 -9.19 -10.96 -26.80
CA LEU A 47 -8.78 -10.50 -25.48
C LEU A 47 -8.37 -11.71 -24.63
N LEU A 48 -7.13 -11.69 -24.14
CA LEU A 48 -6.55 -12.69 -23.25
C LEU A 48 -6.10 -11.97 -21.97
N PRO A 49 -7.02 -11.69 -21.04
CA PRO A 49 -6.70 -10.94 -19.82
C PRO A 49 -5.76 -11.72 -18.88
N GLY A 50 -5.85 -13.05 -18.85
CA GLY A 50 -5.03 -13.89 -17.98
C GLY A 50 -5.33 -13.70 -16.49
N THR A 51 -4.33 -13.93 -15.62
CA THR A 51 -4.45 -13.79 -14.16
C THR A 51 -3.41 -12.83 -13.56
N PRO A 52 -3.34 -11.56 -14.01
CA PRO A 52 -2.30 -10.61 -13.63
C PRO A 52 -2.20 -10.37 -12.12
N CYS A 53 -3.31 -10.45 -11.37
CA CYS A 53 -3.27 -10.27 -9.91
C CYS A 53 -2.54 -11.41 -9.16
N ALA A 54 -2.28 -12.55 -9.80
CA ALA A 54 -1.48 -13.64 -9.24
C ALA A 54 0.03 -13.45 -9.50
N ARG A 55 0.42 -12.42 -10.25
CA ARG A 55 1.80 -12.17 -10.68
C ARG A 55 2.51 -11.22 -9.71
N SER A 56 3.83 -11.25 -9.78
CA SER A 56 4.71 -10.45 -8.92
C SER A 56 5.09 -9.10 -9.54
N SER A 57 5.03 -8.99 -10.87
CA SER A 57 5.38 -7.77 -11.62
C SER A 57 4.69 -7.72 -12.99
N LEU A 58 4.74 -6.57 -13.66
CA LEU A 58 4.28 -6.46 -15.06
C LEU A 58 5.13 -7.32 -16.01
N ALA A 59 6.44 -7.45 -15.76
CA ALA A 59 7.31 -8.30 -16.58
C ALA A 59 6.91 -9.78 -16.45
N ASP A 60 6.63 -10.22 -15.22
CA ASP A 60 6.13 -11.57 -14.92
C ASP A 60 4.76 -11.83 -15.56
N THR A 61 3.87 -10.82 -15.53
CA THR A 61 2.57 -10.84 -16.20
C THR A 61 2.71 -11.09 -17.70
N GLN A 62 3.61 -10.35 -18.35
CA GLN A 62 3.87 -10.52 -19.78
C GLN A 62 4.54 -11.85 -20.12
N ALA A 63 5.46 -12.34 -19.28
CA ALA A 63 6.12 -13.63 -19.48
C ALA A 63 5.11 -14.80 -19.45
N HIS A 64 4.03 -14.66 -18.70
CA HIS A 64 2.94 -15.63 -18.63
C HIS A 64 1.85 -15.44 -19.69
N GLY A 65 2.01 -14.44 -20.58
CA GLY A 65 1.03 -14.17 -21.63
C GLY A 65 -0.29 -13.60 -21.11
N ASP A 66 -0.31 -13.02 -19.91
CA ASP A 66 -1.46 -12.27 -19.43
C ASP A 66 -1.54 -10.89 -20.14
N LEU A 67 -2.70 -10.23 -20.06
CA LEU A 67 -2.93 -8.89 -20.62
C LEU A 67 -2.58 -8.76 -22.12
N GLN A 68 -3.11 -9.64 -22.98
CA GLN A 68 -2.96 -9.50 -24.44
C GLN A 68 -4.28 -9.10 -25.09
N ALA A 69 -4.23 -8.12 -25.99
CA ALA A 69 -5.35 -7.71 -26.83
C ALA A 69 -4.90 -7.65 -28.28
N ALA A 70 -5.69 -8.23 -29.18
CA ALA A 70 -5.55 -8.02 -30.62
C ALA A 70 -6.84 -7.39 -31.14
N LEU A 71 -6.73 -6.17 -31.67
CA LEU A 71 -7.86 -5.38 -32.17
C LEU A 71 -7.96 -5.48 -33.70
N PRO A 72 -9.17 -5.61 -34.28
CA PRO A 72 -9.34 -5.68 -35.73
C PRO A 72 -8.74 -4.47 -36.47
N ALA A 73 -7.95 -4.75 -37.51
CA ALA A 73 -7.25 -3.72 -38.27
C ALA A 73 -8.23 -2.73 -38.95
N GLN A 74 -9.36 -3.25 -39.43
CA GLN A 74 -10.42 -2.53 -40.14
C GLN A 74 -11.37 -1.74 -39.25
N TRP A 75 -11.20 -1.77 -37.92
CA TRP A 75 -12.02 -0.95 -37.03
C TRP A 75 -11.77 0.54 -37.23
N SER A 76 -12.86 1.30 -37.23
CA SER A 76 -12.85 2.75 -37.14
C SER A 76 -12.21 3.23 -35.83
N GLU A 77 -11.78 4.49 -35.81
CA GLU A 77 -11.21 5.12 -34.61
C GLU A 77 -12.18 5.06 -33.41
N THR A 78 -13.47 5.30 -33.64
CA THR A 78 -14.51 5.19 -32.61
C THR A 78 -14.60 3.78 -32.02
N GLN A 79 -14.62 2.75 -32.87
CA GLN A 79 -14.66 1.35 -32.41
C GLN A 79 -13.42 0.98 -31.60
N ARG A 80 -12.23 1.42 -32.04
CA ARG A 80 -10.97 1.21 -31.32
C ARG A 80 -11.00 1.90 -29.96
N ARG A 81 -11.37 3.18 -29.93
CA ARG A 81 -11.47 3.97 -28.69
C ARG A 81 -12.43 3.31 -27.70
N ASP A 82 -13.61 2.92 -28.14
CA ASP A 82 -14.63 2.35 -27.26
C ASP A 82 -14.19 1.00 -26.67
N ALA A 83 -13.53 0.16 -27.47
CA ALA A 83 -12.96 -1.11 -27.01
C ALA A 83 -11.81 -0.91 -26.00
N LEU A 84 -10.90 0.04 -26.26
CA LEU A 84 -9.79 0.35 -25.34
C LEU A 84 -10.32 0.97 -24.04
N ARG A 85 -11.34 1.82 -24.11
CA ARG A 85 -12.01 2.38 -22.93
C ARG A 85 -12.64 1.28 -22.09
N ALA A 86 -13.32 0.32 -22.71
CA ALA A 86 -13.86 -0.84 -22.01
C ALA A 86 -12.75 -1.70 -21.36
N LEU A 87 -11.63 -1.91 -22.06
CA LEU A 87 -10.48 -2.63 -21.54
C LEU A 87 -9.86 -1.93 -20.32
N LEU A 88 -9.84 -0.60 -20.31
CA LEU A 88 -9.34 0.19 -19.19
C LEU A 88 -10.14 -0.04 -17.90
N GLN A 89 -11.44 -0.32 -18.01
CA GLN A 89 -12.31 -0.61 -16.86
C GLN A 89 -12.29 -2.10 -16.43
N ALA A 90 -11.62 -2.97 -17.19
CA ALA A 90 -11.59 -4.40 -16.89
C ALA A 90 -10.84 -4.68 -15.57
N PRO A 91 -11.30 -5.62 -14.73
CA PRO A 91 -10.61 -5.98 -13.48
C PRO A 91 -9.14 -6.38 -13.67
N ALA A 92 -8.81 -7.04 -14.78
CA ALA A 92 -7.42 -7.41 -15.12
C ALA A 92 -6.52 -6.17 -15.27
N THR A 93 -7.05 -5.06 -15.76
CA THR A 93 -6.32 -3.78 -15.90
C THR A 93 -6.02 -3.15 -14.54
N GLN A 94 -6.93 -3.30 -13.57
CA GLN A 94 -6.66 -2.86 -12.19
C GLN A 94 -5.49 -3.64 -11.56
N CYS A 95 -5.34 -4.93 -11.87
CA CYS A 95 -4.15 -5.68 -11.44
C CYS A 95 -2.86 -5.08 -12.00
N GLY A 96 -2.86 -4.66 -13.27
CA GLY A 96 -1.73 -3.94 -13.87
C GLY A 96 -1.36 -2.66 -13.10
N TYR A 97 -2.37 -1.92 -12.65
CA TYR A 97 -2.17 -0.74 -11.79
C TYR A 97 -1.55 -1.12 -10.44
N PHE A 98 -2.04 -2.17 -9.77
CA PHE A 98 -1.45 -2.60 -8.49
C PHE A 98 0.00 -3.07 -8.63
N LEU A 99 0.37 -3.66 -9.76
CA LEU A 99 1.76 -4.03 -10.03
C LEU A 99 2.66 -2.80 -10.21
N LEU A 100 2.19 -1.74 -10.87
CA LEU A 100 2.89 -0.44 -10.91
C LEU A 100 2.99 0.20 -9.53
N LEU A 101 1.89 0.19 -8.78
CA LEU A 101 1.82 0.72 -7.41
C LEU A 101 2.78 -0.03 -6.48
N GLY A 102 2.89 -1.35 -6.60
CA GLY A 102 3.84 -2.16 -5.86
C GLY A 102 5.29 -1.82 -6.17
N ALA A 103 5.63 -1.67 -7.46
CA ALA A 103 6.96 -1.22 -7.85
C ALA A 103 7.27 0.20 -7.33
N ALA A 104 6.29 1.10 -7.34
CA ALA A 104 6.42 2.44 -6.74
C ALA A 104 6.59 2.38 -5.21
N THR A 105 5.85 1.49 -4.54
CA THR A 105 5.95 1.25 -3.10
C THR A 105 7.36 0.76 -2.74
N GLN A 106 7.89 -0.20 -3.50
CA GLN A 106 9.24 -0.74 -3.31
C GLN A 106 10.30 0.35 -3.43
N ARG A 107 10.24 1.20 -4.46
CA ARG A 107 11.15 2.35 -4.60
C ARG A 107 11.04 3.29 -3.42
N ALA A 108 9.81 3.66 -3.03
CA ALA A 108 9.57 4.60 -1.94
C ALA A 108 10.14 4.09 -0.61
N VAL A 109 9.82 2.86 -0.23
CA VAL A 109 10.30 2.31 1.05
C VAL A 109 11.80 2.04 1.04
N THR A 110 12.39 1.75 -0.12
CA THR A 110 13.85 1.64 -0.27
C THR A 110 14.53 2.97 0.02
N GLN A 111 14.03 4.07 -0.55
CA GLN A 111 14.57 5.41 -0.26
C GLN A 111 14.39 5.81 1.21
N LEU A 112 13.21 5.55 1.80
CA LEU A 112 12.94 5.83 3.21
C LEU A 112 13.87 5.04 4.14
N GLN A 113 14.11 3.76 3.85
CA GLN A 113 15.04 2.92 4.61
C GLN A 113 16.49 3.31 4.41
N GLY A 114 16.83 3.79 3.21
CA GLY A 114 18.16 4.28 2.86
C GLY A 114 18.53 5.59 3.58
N ASN A 115 17.58 6.28 4.21
CA ASN A 115 17.85 7.53 4.92
C ASN A 115 18.23 7.32 6.41
N PRO A 116 19.53 7.40 6.80
CA PRO A 116 19.92 7.32 8.22
C PRO A 116 19.45 8.53 9.06
N GLY A 117 19.04 9.61 8.40
CA GLY A 117 18.44 10.80 9.00
C GLY A 117 16.96 10.65 9.31
N TYR A 118 16.27 9.65 8.76
CA TYR A 118 14.86 9.39 9.06
C TYR A 118 14.72 8.42 10.24
N ARG A 119 14.43 8.97 11.42
CA ARG A 119 14.44 8.20 12.67
C ARG A 119 13.05 8.06 13.28
N PHE A 120 12.90 7.11 14.18
CA PHE A 120 11.68 6.95 14.96
C PHE A 120 11.61 7.97 16.11
N SER A 121 10.39 8.43 16.40
CA SER A 121 10.05 9.22 17.59
C SER A 121 9.08 8.41 18.45
N ALA A 122 9.43 8.17 19.72
CA ALA A 122 8.49 7.61 20.68
C ALA A 122 7.35 8.61 20.95
N LEU A 123 6.16 8.11 21.31
CA LEU A 123 4.93 8.91 21.46
C LEU A 123 5.11 10.14 22.38
N GLN A 124 6.02 10.05 23.34
CA GLN A 124 6.30 11.09 24.33
C GLN A 124 7.09 12.30 23.78
N LEU A 125 7.79 12.15 22.65
CA LEU A 125 8.66 13.19 22.07
C LEU A 125 7.98 14.00 20.95
N GLY A 126 6.71 13.69 20.65
CA GLY A 126 5.97 14.24 19.53
C GLY A 126 5.94 13.30 18.31
N TRP A 127 4.91 13.48 17.47
CA TRP A 127 4.61 12.56 16.37
C TRP A 127 5.50 12.79 15.15
N ILE A 128 5.94 14.04 14.93
CA ILE A 128 6.73 14.45 13.78
C ILE A 128 7.72 15.56 14.18
N GLY A 129 8.98 15.40 13.81
CA GLY A 129 10.05 16.39 14.04
C GLY A 129 10.94 16.60 12.82
N PHE A 130 11.38 17.84 12.60
CA PHE A 130 12.19 18.26 11.43
C PHE A 130 13.59 18.76 11.81
N GLY A 131 14.13 18.27 12.92
CA GLY A 131 15.47 18.60 13.39
C GLY A 131 15.71 20.11 13.62
N PRO A 132 16.98 20.53 13.73
CA PRO A 132 17.36 21.93 13.97
C PRO A 132 16.95 22.90 12.86
N GLY A 133 16.85 22.42 11.61
CA GLY A 133 16.44 23.23 10.46
C GLY A 133 14.95 23.58 10.45
N GLY A 134 14.13 22.84 11.22
CA GLY A 134 12.69 23.05 11.32
C GLY A 134 11.90 22.66 10.06
N ALA A 135 10.58 22.60 10.21
CA ALA A 135 9.68 22.07 9.17
C ALA A 135 9.74 22.86 7.85
N ARG A 136 9.76 24.20 7.92
CA ARG A 136 9.73 25.05 6.72
C ARG A 136 10.93 24.84 5.79
N ARG A 137 12.14 24.70 6.34
CA ARG A 137 13.35 24.45 5.52
C ARG A 137 13.29 23.11 4.81
N GLN A 138 12.62 22.13 5.43
CA GLN A 138 12.37 20.81 4.88
C GLN A 138 11.09 20.74 4.03
N GLY A 139 10.52 21.87 3.63
CA GLY A 139 9.36 21.91 2.72
C GLY A 139 8.00 21.73 3.39
N TRP A 140 7.91 21.75 4.72
CA TRP A 140 6.68 21.52 5.48
C TRP A 140 6.17 22.76 6.22
N GLN A 141 4.87 23.00 6.17
CA GLN A 141 4.16 24.00 6.95
C GLN A 141 3.34 23.34 8.04
N ARG A 142 3.52 23.79 9.28
CA ARG A 142 2.72 23.37 10.43
C ARG A 142 1.31 23.96 10.35
N PHE A 143 0.28 23.14 10.55
CA PHE A 143 -1.10 23.59 10.74
C PHE A 143 -1.73 23.15 12.07
N ARG A 144 -1.10 22.20 12.80
CA ARG A 144 -1.41 21.90 14.22
C ARG A 144 -0.17 22.01 15.10
N SER A 145 -0.33 22.45 16.35
CA SER A 145 0.76 22.59 17.32
C SER A 145 1.37 21.24 17.73
N PHE A 146 2.54 21.29 18.40
CA PHE A 146 3.23 20.13 19.00
C PHE A 146 3.49 18.94 18.06
N GLY A 147 3.79 19.21 16.79
CA GLY A 147 4.15 18.18 15.82
C GLY A 147 2.99 17.28 15.37
N ARG A 148 1.74 17.74 15.54
CA ARG A 148 0.53 16.94 15.30
C ARG A 148 -0.05 17.04 13.90
N GLY A 149 0.46 17.95 13.06
CA GLY A 149 -0.10 18.21 11.73
C GLY A 149 0.78 19.13 10.87
N TYR A 150 1.21 18.62 9.71
CA TYR A 150 1.97 19.35 8.70
C TYR A 150 1.44 19.07 7.30
N ARG A 151 1.57 20.07 6.42
CA ARG A 151 1.29 19.96 4.99
C ARG A 151 2.47 20.48 4.17
N PRO A 152 2.66 20.10 2.89
CA PRO A 152 3.66 20.71 2.03
C PRO A 152 3.54 22.24 1.96
N ALA A 153 4.68 22.92 1.79
CA ALA A 153 4.75 24.39 1.75
C ALA A 153 5.25 24.96 0.43
N GLN A 154 6.23 24.31 -0.21
CA GLN A 154 6.93 24.82 -1.40
C GLN A 154 6.75 23.92 -2.64
N GLY A 155 6.40 22.66 -2.41
CA GLY A 155 6.21 21.62 -3.42
C GLY A 155 5.98 20.28 -2.71
N ASN A 156 5.12 19.45 -3.28
CA ASN A 156 4.75 18.16 -2.67
C ASN A 156 5.91 17.18 -2.75
N ALA A 157 6.55 17.06 -3.92
CA ALA A 157 7.73 16.22 -4.11
C ALA A 157 8.86 16.63 -3.16
N ARG A 158 9.13 17.94 -3.05
CA ARG A 158 10.11 18.50 -2.11
C ARG A 158 9.80 18.19 -0.64
N ALA A 159 8.52 18.17 -0.27
CA ALA A 159 8.13 17.83 1.10
C ALA A 159 8.42 16.35 1.41
N ILE A 160 8.17 15.43 0.46
CA ILE A 160 8.53 14.02 0.60
C ILE A 160 10.05 13.81 0.59
N GLU A 161 10.79 14.60 -0.19
CA GLU A 161 12.27 14.54 -0.26
C GLU A 161 12.93 14.68 1.12
N ALA A 162 12.34 15.46 2.02
CA ALA A 162 12.81 15.57 3.41
C ALA A 162 12.90 14.22 4.13
N PHE A 163 12.07 13.23 3.76
CA PHE A 163 12.10 11.89 4.32
C PHE A 163 13.06 10.95 3.61
N TYR A 164 13.46 11.24 2.37
CA TYR A 164 14.47 10.47 1.64
C TYR A 164 15.91 10.87 1.99
N SER A 165 16.15 12.15 2.29
CA SER A 165 17.52 12.65 2.48
C SER A 165 17.69 13.59 3.67
N GLY A 166 16.59 14.05 4.27
CA GLY A 166 16.61 15.01 5.38
C GLY A 166 16.78 14.39 6.77
N GLN A 167 16.79 15.26 7.78
CA GLN A 167 16.88 14.91 9.20
C GLN A 167 15.49 15.05 9.83
N VAL A 168 14.75 13.94 9.84
CA VAL A 168 13.34 13.92 10.22
C VAL A 168 13.05 12.78 11.18
N ARG A 169 12.01 12.97 11.99
CA ARG A 169 11.52 11.94 12.91
C ARG A 169 10.03 11.78 12.77
N SER A 170 9.57 10.55 12.86
CA SER A 170 8.14 10.24 12.93
C SER A 170 7.88 9.03 13.81
N GLU A 171 6.67 8.93 14.36
CA GLU A 171 6.15 7.67 14.90
C GLU A 171 5.67 6.73 13.77
N CYS A 172 5.33 5.48 14.07
CA CYS A 172 5.07 4.44 13.06
C CYS A 172 3.83 4.71 12.18
N GLY A 173 2.77 5.30 12.72
CA GLY A 173 1.54 5.68 12.00
C GLY A 173 1.78 6.79 10.97
N VAL A 174 2.51 7.85 11.32
CA VAL A 174 2.98 8.85 10.38
C VAL A 174 4.00 8.25 9.42
N GLY A 175 4.85 7.32 9.88
CA GLY A 175 5.74 6.57 9.01
C GLY A 175 5.01 5.81 7.90
N ARG A 176 3.87 5.19 8.22
CA ARG A 176 2.97 4.60 7.25
C ARG A 176 2.40 5.65 6.28
N GLN A 177 1.90 6.78 6.79
CA GLN A 177 1.39 7.87 5.94
C GLN A 177 2.44 8.34 4.94
N ILE A 178 3.67 8.57 5.40
CA ILE A 178 4.80 9.00 4.55
C ILE A 178 5.09 7.95 3.49
N ALA A 179 5.13 6.66 3.84
CA ALA A 179 5.31 5.59 2.84
C ALA A 179 4.19 5.57 1.80
N GLN A 180 2.93 5.79 2.20
CA GLN A 180 1.80 5.87 1.27
C GLN A 180 1.92 7.08 0.33
N LEU A 181 2.27 8.27 0.85
CA LEU A 181 2.42 9.48 0.04
C LEU A 181 3.67 9.42 -0.86
N ALA A 182 4.78 8.88 -0.35
CA ALA A 182 5.99 8.64 -1.13
C ALA A 182 5.74 7.64 -2.26
N THR A 183 4.92 6.61 -2.03
CA THR A 183 4.46 5.70 -3.10
C THR A 183 3.73 6.45 -4.20
N GLN A 184 2.86 7.41 -3.86
CA GLN A 184 2.20 8.25 -4.87
C GLN A 184 3.21 9.13 -5.61
N ARG A 185 4.20 9.72 -4.93
CA ARG A 185 5.30 10.46 -5.60
C ARG A 185 6.03 9.57 -6.61
N GLU A 186 6.42 8.36 -6.22
CA GLU A 186 7.12 7.40 -7.09
C GLU A 186 6.26 6.92 -8.28
N LEU A 187 4.94 6.90 -8.12
CA LEU A 187 4.00 6.46 -9.15
C LEU A 187 3.70 7.56 -10.18
N TYR A 188 3.59 8.82 -9.75
CA TYR A 188 3.29 9.97 -10.61
C TYR A 188 4.56 10.65 -11.16
N GLY A 189 5.71 10.44 -10.52
CA GLY A 189 6.90 11.27 -10.71
C GLY A 189 6.72 12.66 -10.07
N ASP A 190 7.82 13.37 -9.83
CA ASP A 190 7.81 14.62 -9.06
C ASP A 190 6.85 15.68 -9.63
N ALA A 191 6.97 15.97 -10.94
CA ALA A 191 6.11 16.96 -11.59
C ALA A 191 4.64 16.54 -11.66
N GLY A 192 4.37 15.24 -11.87
CA GLY A 192 3.01 14.70 -11.87
C GLY A 192 2.38 14.75 -10.49
N PHE A 193 3.15 14.45 -9.44
CA PHE A 193 2.72 14.47 -8.05
C PHE A 193 2.42 15.89 -7.56
N ASP A 194 3.23 16.87 -7.96
CA ASP A 194 2.98 18.29 -7.65
C ASP A 194 1.73 18.83 -8.36
N ARG A 195 1.43 18.36 -9.59
CA ARG A 195 0.20 18.75 -10.32
C ARG A 195 -1.05 18.02 -9.82
N ALA A 196 -0.93 16.75 -9.46
CA ALA A 196 -2.09 15.88 -9.19
C ALA A 196 -2.70 16.10 -7.81
N PHE A 197 -1.95 16.66 -6.86
CA PHE A 197 -2.37 16.82 -5.47
C PHE A 197 -2.14 18.25 -4.99
N SER A 198 -3.09 18.78 -4.23
CA SER A 198 -2.89 19.99 -3.46
C SER A 198 -2.04 19.71 -2.21
N ALA A 199 -1.47 20.76 -1.61
CA ALA A 199 -0.75 20.59 -0.34
C ALA A 199 -1.67 20.08 0.79
N GLY A 200 -2.93 20.51 0.85
CA GLY A 200 -3.87 20.06 1.89
C GLY A 200 -4.12 18.55 1.84
N GLU A 201 -4.16 18.00 0.64
CA GLU A 201 -4.34 16.57 0.37
C GLU A 201 -3.21 15.69 0.88
N LEU A 202 -2.01 16.25 1.03
CA LEU A 202 -0.80 15.53 1.46
C LEU A 202 -0.43 15.84 2.91
N SER A 203 -1.42 16.23 3.71
CA SER A 203 -1.25 16.44 5.13
C SER A 203 -0.81 15.16 5.85
N ILE A 204 0.13 15.29 6.78
CA ILE A 204 0.60 14.23 7.69
C ILE A 204 0.37 14.64 9.14
N GLY A 205 0.07 13.68 10.01
CA GLY A 205 -0.20 13.96 11.43
C GLY A 205 -0.78 12.77 12.18
N THR A 206 -1.34 13.04 13.36
CA THR A 206 -2.12 12.00 14.07
C THR A 206 -3.34 11.61 13.23
N PHE A 207 -3.83 10.38 13.34
CA PHE A 207 -5.02 9.97 12.58
C PHE A 207 -6.25 10.84 12.87
N LEU A 208 -6.45 11.25 14.13
CA LEU A 208 -7.48 12.22 14.51
C LEU A 208 -7.29 13.57 13.81
N THR A 209 -6.05 14.04 13.70
CA THR A 209 -5.76 15.30 12.98
C THR A 209 -6.17 15.21 11.52
N LEU A 210 -5.97 14.07 10.86
CA LEU A 210 -6.18 13.95 9.42
C LEU A 210 -7.65 13.95 9.02
N HIS A 211 -8.56 13.49 9.88
CA HIS A 211 -9.99 13.44 9.55
C HIS A 211 -10.57 14.81 9.24
N ASP A 212 -10.09 15.86 9.93
CA ASP A 212 -10.54 17.24 9.74
C ASP A 212 -9.68 18.00 8.70
N THR A 213 -9.16 17.30 7.68
CA THR A 213 -8.34 17.91 6.61
C THR A 213 -8.79 17.43 5.24
N ASP A 214 -8.19 17.97 4.18
CA ASP A 214 -8.38 17.49 2.81
C ASP A 214 -7.59 16.22 2.50
N SER A 215 -6.96 15.57 3.49
CA SER A 215 -6.04 14.45 3.26
C SER A 215 -6.62 13.35 2.36
N ILE A 216 -5.85 12.91 1.37
CA ILE A 216 -6.22 11.78 0.50
C ILE A 216 -6.19 10.44 1.23
N LEU A 217 -5.63 10.38 2.44
CA LEU A 217 -5.55 9.15 3.21
C LEU A 217 -6.78 8.95 4.09
N LEU A 218 -7.26 10.00 4.78
CA LEU A 218 -8.32 9.90 5.79
C LEU A 218 -9.27 11.12 5.86
N GLY A 219 -9.03 12.14 5.06
CA GLY A 219 -9.76 13.41 5.08
C GLY A 219 -10.84 13.50 4.00
N ALA A 220 -11.30 14.73 3.72
CA ALA A 220 -12.39 15.00 2.80
C ALA A 220 -12.14 14.50 1.36
N HIS A 221 -10.88 14.43 0.92
CA HIS A 221 -10.53 13.95 -0.43
C HIS A 221 -10.07 12.50 -0.48
N ALA A 222 -10.25 11.73 0.59
CA ALA A 222 -10.02 10.29 0.54
C ALA A 222 -10.99 9.57 -0.43
N GLY A 223 -12.18 10.14 -0.64
CA GLY A 223 -13.22 9.59 -1.51
C GLY A 223 -13.70 8.23 -1.02
N ALA A 224 -13.94 7.29 -1.94
CA ALA A 224 -14.51 5.99 -1.58
C ALA A 224 -13.45 5.06 -0.96
N PHE A 225 -13.68 4.60 0.27
CA PHE A 225 -12.82 3.58 0.90
C PHE A 225 -13.16 2.17 0.45
N PHE A 226 -12.13 1.36 0.25
CA PHE A 226 -12.17 -0.08 0.20
C PHE A 226 -12.02 -0.64 1.61
N ALA A 227 -13.14 -1.09 2.17
CA ALA A 227 -13.19 -1.70 3.50
C ALA A 227 -13.04 -3.22 3.39
N ASP A 228 -11.85 -3.72 3.70
CA ASP A 228 -11.52 -5.14 3.69
C ASP A 228 -10.50 -5.48 4.77
N GLY A 229 -10.81 -5.11 6.03
CA GLY A 229 -9.83 -5.18 7.11
C GLY A 229 -9.18 -6.54 7.32
N LYS A 230 -9.94 -7.64 7.18
CA LYS A 230 -9.40 -9.01 7.24
C LYS A 230 -8.93 -9.57 5.88
N ALA A 231 -8.81 -8.70 4.88
CA ALA A 231 -8.28 -8.99 3.56
C ALA A 231 -9.01 -10.11 2.81
N VAL A 232 -10.31 -10.30 3.03
CA VAL A 232 -11.09 -11.38 2.39
C VAL A 232 -11.19 -11.12 0.89
N LYS A 233 -11.59 -9.89 0.51
CA LYS A 233 -11.74 -9.50 -0.89
C LYS A 233 -10.38 -9.40 -1.58
N THR A 234 -9.39 -8.82 -0.92
CA THR A 234 -8.02 -8.68 -1.42
C THR A 234 -7.37 -10.05 -1.66
N ALA A 235 -7.54 -11.01 -0.75
CA ALA A 235 -7.04 -12.37 -0.92
C ALA A 235 -7.66 -13.10 -2.11
N GLN A 236 -8.94 -12.87 -2.39
CA GLN A 236 -9.61 -13.45 -3.57
C GLN A 236 -9.04 -12.90 -4.88
N LEU A 237 -8.76 -11.60 -4.94
CA LEU A 237 -8.17 -10.95 -6.13
C LEU A 237 -6.77 -11.50 -6.43
N GLY A 238 -5.91 -11.62 -5.41
CA GLY A 238 -4.56 -12.17 -5.54
C GLY A 238 -3.47 -11.28 -4.93
N GLY A 239 -2.22 -11.71 -5.03
CA GLY A 239 -1.07 -11.06 -4.39
C GLY A 239 -0.89 -9.59 -4.78
N ALA A 240 -1.11 -9.26 -6.06
CA ALA A 240 -0.95 -7.88 -6.53
C ALA A 240 -1.92 -6.91 -5.82
N ALA A 241 -3.13 -7.36 -5.49
CA ALA A 241 -4.15 -6.52 -4.85
C ALA A 241 -3.75 -6.04 -3.44
N PHE A 242 -2.77 -6.68 -2.79
CA PHE A 242 -2.23 -6.22 -1.52
C PHE A 242 -1.19 -5.11 -1.67
N LEU A 243 -0.55 -4.96 -2.83
CA LEU A 243 0.63 -4.10 -2.97
C LEU A 243 0.30 -2.64 -2.67
N GLY A 244 1.08 -2.03 -1.78
CA GLY A 244 0.86 -0.67 -1.29
C GLY A 244 -0.28 -0.54 -0.25
N ALA A 245 -1.01 -1.61 0.06
CA ALA A 245 -2.10 -1.56 1.02
C ALA A 245 -1.58 -1.21 2.43
N PRO A 246 -2.17 -0.22 3.10
CA PRO A 246 -1.84 0.11 4.49
C PRO A 246 -2.53 -0.84 5.47
N GLY A 247 -1.85 -1.18 6.55
CA GLY A 247 -2.40 -2.01 7.62
C GLY A 247 -1.75 -1.75 8.98
N PHE A 248 -2.07 -2.62 9.93
CA PHE A 248 -1.42 -2.69 11.23
C PHE A 248 -1.41 -4.11 11.79
N ILE A 249 -0.43 -4.38 12.67
CA ILE A 249 -0.41 -5.54 13.56
C ILE A 249 -0.66 -5.00 14.97
N ALA A 250 -1.74 -5.39 15.64
CA ALA A 250 -2.13 -4.81 16.92
C ALA A 250 -2.40 -5.86 18.00
N HIS A 251 -2.16 -5.47 19.25
CA HIS A 251 -2.56 -6.26 20.42
C HIS A 251 -4.06 -6.59 20.42
N VAL A 252 -4.41 -7.79 20.88
CA VAL A 252 -5.80 -8.26 21.00
C VAL A 252 -6.39 -7.97 22.38
N PHE A 253 -5.62 -8.16 23.45
CA PHE A 253 -6.13 -7.92 24.80
C PHE A 253 -6.11 -6.43 25.17
N ALA A 254 -6.82 -6.06 26.22
CA ALA A 254 -6.90 -4.66 26.67
C ALA A 254 -5.52 -4.05 26.95
N ARG A 255 -5.39 -2.72 26.83
CA ARG A 255 -4.13 -1.98 27.02
C ARG A 255 -3.38 -2.28 28.33
N ARG A 256 -4.07 -2.71 29.39
CA ARG A 256 -3.44 -3.13 30.67
C ARG A 256 -2.48 -4.33 30.52
N TYR A 257 -2.59 -5.06 29.41
CA TYR A 257 -1.71 -6.18 29.05
C TYR A 257 -0.54 -5.75 28.16
N LEU A 258 -0.37 -4.46 27.88
CA LEU A 258 0.80 -3.94 27.17
C LEU A 258 1.95 -3.70 28.14
N ASP A 259 3.13 -4.18 27.76
CA ASP A 259 4.41 -3.95 28.43
C ASP A 259 5.19 -2.81 27.76
N ASP A 260 5.01 -2.62 26.45
CA ASP A 260 5.55 -1.51 25.67
C ASP A 260 4.47 -0.85 24.82
N ILE A 261 4.03 0.34 25.27
CA ILE A 261 2.97 1.14 24.63
C ILE A 261 3.38 1.65 23.24
N ASN A 262 4.67 1.84 22.97
CA ASN A 262 5.15 2.26 21.64
C ASN A 262 4.99 1.15 20.60
N ASN A 263 4.79 -0.10 21.05
CA ASN A 263 4.54 -1.27 20.22
C ASN A 263 3.11 -1.83 20.41
N GLN A 264 2.15 -0.98 20.82
CA GLN A 264 0.74 -1.39 20.89
C GLN A 264 0.16 -1.76 19.52
N ALA A 265 0.72 -1.16 18.47
CA ALA A 265 0.46 -1.50 17.09
C ALA A 265 1.69 -1.21 16.23
N GLU A 266 1.96 -2.05 15.24
CA GLU A 266 2.93 -1.81 14.18
C GLU A 266 2.19 -1.46 12.89
N ASN A 267 2.20 -0.18 12.54
CA ASN A 267 1.58 0.31 11.30
C ASN A 267 2.47 0.00 10.11
N PHE A 268 1.88 -0.51 9.02
CA PHE A 268 2.65 -0.98 7.87
C PHE A 268 2.05 -0.59 6.51
N VAL A 269 2.88 -0.69 5.47
CA VAL A 269 2.47 -0.75 4.06
C VAL A 269 2.97 -2.07 3.47
N VAL A 270 2.14 -2.79 2.70
CA VAL A 270 2.57 -4.02 2.04
C VAL A 270 3.51 -3.71 0.88
N VAL A 271 4.67 -4.36 0.87
CA VAL A 271 5.76 -4.11 -0.09
C VAL A 271 5.82 -5.19 -1.17
N ALA A 272 5.63 -6.44 -0.76
CA ALA A 272 5.64 -7.59 -1.65
C ALA A 272 4.80 -8.73 -1.08
N VAL A 273 4.23 -9.53 -1.97
CA VAL A 273 3.53 -10.78 -1.62
C VAL A 273 4.01 -11.87 -2.55
N GLY A 274 4.73 -12.86 -2.00
CA GLY A 274 5.17 -14.04 -2.76
C GLY A 274 4.00 -14.86 -3.27
N ALA A 275 4.19 -15.59 -4.38
CA ALA A 275 3.13 -16.38 -5.00
C ALA A 275 2.51 -17.41 -4.03
N GLU A 276 3.34 -18.09 -3.24
CA GLU A 276 2.87 -19.05 -2.23
C GLU A 276 2.11 -18.36 -1.08
N ALA A 277 2.56 -17.18 -0.64
CA ALA A 277 1.86 -16.39 0.38
C ALA A 277 0.48 -15.92 -0.11
N ALA A 278 0.39 -15.46 -1.36
CA ALA A 278 -0.88 -15.11 -2.00
C ALA A 278 -1.81 -16.31 -2.12
N ALA A 279 -1.28 -17.48 -2.50
CA ALA A 279 -2.05 -18.73 -2.57
C ALA A 279 -2.56 -19.15 -1.18
N ALA A 280 -1.72 -19.04 -0.14
CA ALA A 280 -2.09 -19.35 1.23
C ALA A 280 -3.18 -18.41 1.75
N LEU A 281 -3.05 -17.10 1.53
CA LEU A 281 -4.09 -16.11 1.89
C LEU A 281 -5.43 -16.40 1.22
N ARG A 282 -5.42 -16.74 -0.06
CA ARG A 282 -6.63 -17.11 -0.80
C ARG A 282 -7.27 -18.38 -0.26
N ARG A 283 -6.46 -19.41 0.01
CA ARG A 283 -6.90 -20.70 0.57
C ARG A 283 -7.51 -20.53 1.95
N HIS A 284 -6.94 -19.66 2.78
CA HIS A 284 -7.36 -19.45 4.17
C HIS A 284 -8.40 -18.31 4.34
N GLY A 285 -8.78 -17.63 3.26
CA GLY A 285 -9.81 -16.61 3.28
C GLY A 285 -9.40 -15.32 4.00
N GLY A 286 -8.10 -14.96 3.96
CA GLY A 286 -7.58 -13.72 4.54
C GLY A 286 -7.00 -13.86 5.96
N PHE A 287 -6.92 -12.74 6.69
CA PHE A 287 -6.18 -12.63 7.95
C PHE A 287 -6.84 -13.28 9.16
N ALA A 288 -8.15 -13.55 9.14
CA ALA A 288 -8.83 -14.15 10.29
C ALA A 288 -8.23 -15.52 10.68
N TYR A 289 -7.83 -16.33 9.70
CA TYR A 289 -7.09 -17.57 9.94
C TYR A 289 -5.73 -17.31 10.61
N TYR A 290 -5.00 -16.30 10.12
CA TYR A 290 -3.69 -15.96 10.65
C TYR A 290 -3.74 -15.29 12.02
N ASP A 291 -4.83 -14.62 12.38
CA ASP A 291 -5.06 -14.13 13.74
C ASP A 291 -5.20 -15.30 14.73
N ALA A 292 -5.89 -16.37 14.33
CA ALA A 292 -5.97 -17.60 15.12
C ALA A 292 -4.59 -18.28 15.24
N SER A 293 -3.83 -18.33 14.15
CA SER A 293 -2.45 -18.84 14.15
C SER A 293 -1.52 -17.99 15.03
N ASN A 294 -1.63 -16.66 14.99
CA ASN A 294 -0.86 -15.75 15.85
C ASN A 294 -1.18 -15.95 17.33
N ARG A 295 -2.44 -16.20 17.66
CA ARG A 295 -2.83 -16.58 19.02
C ARG A 295 -2.17 -17.89 19.44
N ARG A 296 -2.18 -18.90 18.57
CA ARG A 296 -1.52 -20.19 18.85
C ARG A 296 0.00 -20.04 19.02
N ILE A 297 0.64 -19.23 18.18
CA ILE A 297 2.06 -18.86 18.31
C ILE A 297 2.32 -18.22 19.68
N TRP A 298 1.51 -17.25 20.08
CA TRP A 298 1.63 -16.58 21.37
C TRP A 298 1.46 -17.55 22.56
N GLU A 299 0.50 -18.47 22.50
CA GLU A 299 0.26 -19.49 23.54
C GLU A 299 1.48 -20.42 23.70
N LEU A 300 2.01 -20.93 22.59
CA LEU A 300 3.20 -21.79 22.57
C LEU A 300 4.45 -21.04 23.07
N ALA A 301 4.60 -19.78 22.66
CA ALA A 301 5.74 -18.95 23.04
C ALA A 301 5.85 -18.76 24.57
N GLN A 302 4.75 -18.87 25.33
CA GLN A 302 4.80 -18.76 26.79
C GLN A 302 5.76 -19.78 27.43
N ALA A 303 5.84 -21.00 26.89
CA ALA A 303 6.74 -22.04 27.39
C ALA A 303 8.23 -21.81 27.04
N LEU A 304 8.52 -20.87 26.13
CA LEU A 304 9.88 -20.54 25.68
C LEU A 304 10.39 -19.21 26.23
N ARG A 305 9.61 -18.55 27.11
CA ARG A 305 9.99 -17.28 27.72
C ARG A 305 11.33 -17.40 28.46
N GLY A 306 12.09 -16.32 28.38
CA GLY A 306 13.40 -16.21 28.99
C GLY A 306 13.92 -14.79 28.88
N PRO A 307 15.10 -14.51 29.44
CA PRO A 307 15.69 -13.18 29.40
C PRO A 307 16.10 -12.79 27.97
N GLY A 308 16.09 -11.48 27.70
CA GLY A 308 16.60 -10.88 26.47
C GLY A 308 15.54 -10.09 25.69
N ARG A 309 15.92 -8.90 25.21
CA ARG A 309 15.03 -7.98 24.48
C ARG A 309 14.74 -8.39 23.02
N LYS A 310 15.39 -9.43 22.51
CA LYS A 310 15.31 -9.93 21.13
C LYS A 310 15.31 -11.47 21.11
N ARG A 311 14.82 -12.09 22.18
CA ARG A 311 14.96 -13.54 22.35
C ARG A 311 14.17 -14.27 21.29
N PHE A 312 12.91 -13.89 21.06
CA PHE A 312 12.06 -14.51 20.03
C PHE A 312 12.48 -14.11 18.62
N GLU A 313 12.97 -12.88 18.41
CA GLU A 313 13.60 -12.51 17.13
C GLU A 313 14.74 -13.51 16.79
N LYS A 314 15.66 -13.76 17.73
CA LYS A 314 16.76 -14.71 17.53
C LYS A 314 16.29 -16.16 17.41
N LEU A 315 15.37 -16.57 18.28
CA LEU A 315 14.96 -17.96 18.40
C LEU A 315 14.11 -18.41 17.21
N LEU A 316 13.13 -17.60 16.81
CA LEU A 316 12.10 -17.96 15.85
C LEU A 316 12.39 -17.45 14.44
N PHE A 317 12.92 -16.23 14.31
CA PHE A 317 13.19 -15.63 13.00
C PHE A 317 14.62 -15.89 12.52
N GLU A 318 15.64 -15.50 13.30
CA GLU A 318 17.05 -15.73 12.91
C GLU A 318 17.45 -17.20 13.04
N ARG A 319 16.66 -17.99 13.79
CA ARG A 319 16.89 -19.41 14.10
C ARG A 319 18.29 -19.66 14.68
N ASP A 320 18.72 -18.79 15.61
CA ASP A 320 20.04 -18.81 16.25
C ASP A 320 20.36 -20.21 16.83
N PRO A 321 21.38 -20.92 16.29
CA PRO A 321 21.69 -22.29 16.70
C PRO A 321 22.21 -22.37 18.15
N VAL A 322 22.93 -21.34 18.61
CA VAL A 322 23.47 -21.30 19.98
C VAL A 322 22.32 -21.16 20.96
N LEU A 323 21.38 -20.25 20.69
CA LEU A 323 20.21 -20.08 21.54
C LEU A 323 19.31 -21.33 21.55
N ARG A 324 19.09 -21.95 20.39
CA ARG A 324 18.29 -23.18 20.26
C ARG A 324 18.91 -24.36 21.01
N ALA A 325 20.24 -24.47 21.06
CA ALA A 325 20.94 -25.52 21.80
C ALA A 325 20.72 -25.44 23.32
N THR A 326 20.38 -24.26 23.86
CA THR A 326 20.11 -24.08 25.30
C THR A 326 18.76 -24.63 25.75
N LEU A 327 17.86 -24.97 24.82
CA LEU A 327 16.50 -25.39 25.14
C LEU A 327 16.46 -26.81 25.70
N SER A 328 15.64 -27.03 26.73
CA SER A 328 15.31 -28.37 27.24
C SER A 328 14.58 -29.22 26.18
N PRO A 329 14.53 -30.57 26.32
CA PRO A 329 13.80 -31.43 25.39
C PRO A 329 12.33 -31.01 25.19
N ALA A 330 11.63 -30.64 26.26
CA ALA A 330 10.25 -30.17 26.18
C ALA A 330 10.13 -28.84 25.41
N GLN A 331 11.05 -27.90 25.65
CA GLN A 331 11.09 -26.64 24.91
C GLN A 331 11.43 -26.83 23.43
N ARG A 332 12.27 -27.82 23.08
CA ARG A 332 12.55 -28.15 21.67
C ARG A 332 11.30 -28.67 20.94
N SER A 333 10.45 -29.46 21.62
CA SER A 333 9.16 -29.88 21.05
C SER A 333 8.21 -28.69 20.80
N VAL A 334 8.16 -27.74 21.73
CA VAL A 334 7.38 -26.50 21.54
C VAL A 334 7.96 -25.64 20.41
N LEU A 335 9.28 -25.51 20.33
CA LEU A 335 9.96 -24.78 19.26
C LEU A 335 9.64 -25.39 17.88
N ALA A 336 9.63 -26.72 17.76
CA ALA A 336 9.28 -27.38 16.50
C ALA A 336 7.85 -27.07 16.05
N GLN A 337 6.89 -26.98 16.99
CA GLN A 337 5.52 -26.56 16.68
C GLN A 337 5.46 -25.09 16.23
N LEU A 338 6.23 -24.21 16.86
CA LEU A 338 6.34 -22.81 16.46
C LEU A 338 6.98 -22.65 15.07
N ASP A 339 8.06 -23.38 14.79
CA ASP A 339 8.70 -23.39 13.48
C ASP A 339 7.72 -23.85 12.41
N ALA A 340 6.96 -24.92 12.65
CA ALA A 340 5.95 -25.40 11.70
C ALA A 340 4.85 -24.36 11.40
N LEU A 341 4.43 -23.57 12.39
CA LEU A 341 3.47 -22.48 12.18
C LEU A 341 4.08 -21.33 11.38
N LEU A 342 5.32 -20.94 11.72
CA LEU A 342 6.03 -19.82 11.07
C LEU A 342 6.60 -20.20 9.69
N ASP A 343 6.65 -21.49 9.35
CA ASP A 343 6.99 -21.97 8.01
C ASP A 343 5.84 -21.83 7.00
N ASP A 344 4.62 -21.48 7.44
CA ASP A 344 3.53 -21.13 6.52
C ASP A 344 3.99 -20.02 5.57
N PRO A 345 3.74 -20.14 4.25
CA PRO A 345 4.21 -19.16 3.27
C PRO A 345 3.80 -17.72 3.56
N PHE A 346 2.69 -17.47 4.24
CA PHE A 346 2.30 -16.12 4.63
C PHE A 346 3.33 -15.45 5.54
N TYR A 347 3.83 -16.15 6.57
CA TYR A 347 4.78 -15.57 7.52
C TYR A 347 6.14 -15.26 6.89
N ARG A 348 6.50 -15.95 5.79
CA ARG A 348 7.79 -15.80 5.11
C ARG A 348 7.73 -14.90 3.87
N GLY A 349 6.59 -14.90 3.18
CA GLY A 349 6.42 -14.27 1.87
C GLY A 349 5.48 -13.06 1.83
N PHE A 350 4.86 -12.67 2.95
CA PHE A 350 4.11 -11.42 3.05
C PHE A 350 4.99 -10.33 3.67
N GLU A 351 5.57 -9.49 2.82
CA GLU A 351 6.53 -8.45 3.24
C GLU A 351 5.85 -7.10 3.43
N VAL A 352 6.18 -6.46 4.54
CA VAL A 352 5.64 -5.17 4.92
C VAL A 352 6.75 -4.21 5.35
N TYR A 353 6.55 -2.92 5.06
CA TYR A 353 7.37 -1.85 5.59
C TYR A 353 6.75 -1.34 6.88
N VAL A 354 7.52 -1.40 7.98
CA VAL A 354 7.17 -0.78 9.27
C VAL A 354 8.26 0.22 9.62
N HIS A 355 7.91 1.47 9.93
CA HIS A 355 8.88 2.44 10.43
C HIS A 355 9.19 2.20 11.92
N PRO A 356 10.46 2.05 12.36
CA PRO A 356 11.71 2.14 11.59
C PRO A 356 12.34 0.77 11.26
N MET A 357 11.60 -0.34 11.35
CA MET A 357 12.11 -1.70 11.13
C MET A 357 12.48 -1.98 9.66
N GLY A 358 12.00 -1.15 8.73
CA GLY A 358 12.20 -1.34 7.31
C GLY A 358 11.28 -2.42 6.74
N SER A 359 11.66 -2.99 5.58
CA SER A 359 10.93 -4.06 4.92
C SER A 359 11.31 -5.39 5.55
N LYS A 360 10.32 -6.08 6.13
CA LYS A 360 10.49 -7.40 6.74
C LYS A 360 9.23 -8.26 6.50
N PRO A 361 9.36 -9.59 6.49
CA PRO A 361 8.21 -10.47 6.40
C PRO A 361 7.38 -10.43 7.69
N ILE A 362 6.07 -10.69 7.62
CA ILE A 362 5.16 -10.66 8.79
C ILE A 362 5.65 -11.56 9.93
N GLY A 363 6.28 -12.70 9.64
CA GLY A 363 6.85 -13.58 10.66
C GLY A 363 7.90 -12.91 11.55
N TYR A 364 8.69 -11.97 11.00
CA TYR A 364 9.63 -11.16 11.78
C TYR A 364 8.89 -10.30 12.81
N HIS A 365 7.82 -9.62 12.39
CA HIS A 365 7.05 -8.73 13.25
C HIS A 365 6.31 -9.49 14.34
N VAL A 366 5.72 -10.65 14.03
CA VAL A 366 5.09 -11.52 15.02
C VAL A 366 6.12 -11.98 16.06
N ALA A 367 7.28 -12.47 15.65
CA ALA A 367 8.34 -12.88 16.57
C ALA A 367 8.83 -11.73 17.46
N ARG A 368 9.08 -10.56 16.86
CA ARG A 368 9.49 -9.34 17.56
C ARG A 368 8.46 -8.92 18.61
N LEU A 369 7.18 -8.95 18.28
CA LEU A 369 6.12 -8.50 19.17
C LEU A 369 5.94 -9.41 20.40
N LEU A 370 6.30 -10.70 20.32
CA LEU A 370 6.39 -11.58 21.48
C LEU A 370 7.44 -11.10 22.50
N ASP A 371 8.53 -10.48 22.07
CA ASP A 371 9.53 -9.88 22.96
C ASP A 371 9.05 -8.55 23.57
N ARG A 372 8.20 -7.79 22.87
CA ARG A 372 7.78 -6.44 23.27
C ARG A 372 6.55 -6.43 24.17
N ASN A 373 5.56 -7.25 23.84
CA ASN A 373 4.25 -7.28 24.51
C ASN A 373 3.81 -8.74 24.77
N PRO A 374 4.58 -9.50 25.58
CA PRO A 374 4.37 -10.95 25.76
C PRO A 374 3.04 -11.34 26.41
N ARG A 375 2.30 -10.39 27.00
CA ARG A 375 1.02 -10.65 27.70
C ARG A 375 -0.22 -10.58 26.80
N THR A 376 -0.06 -10.41 25.48
CA THR A 376 -1.17 -10.37 24.53
C THR A 376 -0.76 -11.01 23.20
N PRO A 377 -1.67 -11.72 22.51
CA PRO A 377 -1.46 -12.06 21.10
C PRO A 377 -1.71 -10.84 20.20
N PHE A 378 -1.47 -11.02 18.90
CA PHE A 378 -1.56 -9.96 17.89
C PHE A 378 -2.46 -10.35 16.72
N ALA A 379 -3.25 -9.39 16.25
CA ALA A 379 -4.09 -9.51 15.06
C ALA A 379 -3.58 -8.59 13.95
N ILE A 380 -3.85 -8.98 12.70
CA ILE A 380 -3.43 -8.27 11.49
C ILE A 380 -4.67 -7.72 10.80
N GLU A 381 -4.61 -6.46 10.39
CA GLU A 381 -5.69 -5.82 9.62
C GLU A 381 -5.14 -4.89 8.55
N LEU A 382 -5.81 -4.85 7.40
CA LEU A 382 -5.74 -3.73 6.47
C LEU A 382 -6.57 -2.57 7.05
N THR A 383 -6.07 -1.35 6.90
CA THR A 383 -6.85 -0.16 7.23
C THR A 383 -7.80 0.20 6.10
N LEU A 384 -8.77 1.08 6.37
CA LEU A 384 -9.53 1.72 5.29
C LEU A 384 -8.55 2.43 4.34
N HIS A 385 -8.64 2.14 3.04
CA HIS A 385 -7.80 2.74 2.03
C HIS A 385 -8.55 2.89 0.71
N ASN A 386 -8.04 3.73 -0.19
CA ASN A 386 -8.71 4.12 -1.43
C ASN A 386 -7.90 3.79 -2.69
N LEU A 387 -6.92 2.88 -2.56
CA LEU A 387 -6.04 2.43 -3.64
C LEU A 387 -6.83 1.80 -4.81
N HIS A 388 -7.85 0.99 -4.50
CA HIS A 388 -8.67 0.28 -5.50
C HIS A 388 -9.72 1.19 -6.16
N THR A 389 -9.90 2.40 -5.65
CA THR A 389 -11.06 3.25 -5.93
C THR A 389 -10.60 4.64 -6.39
N THR A 390 -10.50 5.59 -5.47
CA THR A 390 -10.22 6.99 -5.76
C THR A 390 -8.81 7.18 -6.32
N LEU A 391 -7.79 6.54 -5.73
CA LEU A 391 -6.40 6.77 -6.17
C LEU A 391 -6.10 6.13 -7.53
N TYR A 392 -6.70 4.96 -7.82
CA TYR A 392 -6.64 4.38 -9.16
C TYR A 392 -7.26 5.33 -10.20
N ARG A 393 -8.49 5.81 -9.96
CA ARG A 393 -9.16 6.74 -10.88
C ARG A 393 -8.37 8.03 -11.09
N ARG A 394 -7.91 8.66 -10.01
CA ARG A 394 -7.11 9.90 -10.10
C ARG A 394 -5.84 9.71 -10.91
N TRP A 395 -5.14 8.59 -10.69
CA TRP A 395 -3.91 8.30 -11.43
C TRP A 395 -4.21 8.09 -12.91
N ARG A 396 -5.18 7.21 -13.21
CA ARG A 396 -5.64 6.92 -14.59
C ARG A 396 -5.99 8.21 -15.32
N ASP A 397 -6.83 9.03 -14.70
CA ASP A 397 -7.34 10.27 -15.28
C ASP A 397 -6.22 11.29 -15.50
N GLN A 398 -5.24 11.35 -14.60
CA GLN A 398 -4.06 12.19 -14.77
C GLN A 398 -3.19 11.72 -15.95
N GLN A 399 -2.93 10.42 -16.09
CA GLN A 399 -2.15 9.90 -17.23
C GLN A 399 -2.82 10.23 -18.57
N LEU A 400 -4.16 10.13 -18.65
CA LEU A 400 -4.90 10.47 -19.85
C LEU A 400 -4.83 11.96 -20.18
N ARG A 401 -4.95 12.84 -19.18
CA ARG A 401 -4.78 14.29 -19.37
C ARG A 401 -3.37 14.66 -19.83
N ASP A 402 -2.35 14.09 -19.20
CA ASP A 402 -0.95 14.34 -19.56
C ASP A 402 -0.66 13.87 -21.00
N CYS A 403 -1.22 12.74 -21.41
CA CYS A 403 -1.12 12.26 -22.80
C CYS A 403 -1.78 13.23 -23.79
N ALA A 404 -3.01 13.68 -23.50
CA ALA A 404 -3.73 14.61 -24.37
C ALA A 404 -2.98 15.95 -24.50
N GLN A 405 -2.43 16.48 -23.41
CA GLN A 405 -1.62 17.70 -23.43
C GLN A 405 -0.34 17.52 -24.24
N ALA A 406 0.35 16.39 -24.10
CA ALA A 406 1.55 16.09 -24.88
C ALA A 406 1.24 15.95 -26.39
N ALA A 407 0.09 15.40 -26.75
CA ALA A 407 -0.36 15.31 -28.14
C ALA A 407 -0.70 16.69 -28.73
N GLN A 408 -1.36 17.55 -27.96
CA GLN A 408 -1.64 18.94 -28.35
C GLN A 408 -0.36 19.75 -28.56
N ALA A 409 0.62 19.64 -27.66
CA ALA A 409 1.90 20.34 -27.77
C ALA A 409 2.77 19.87 -28.96
N ARG A 410 2.49 18.71 -29.54
CA ARG A 410 3.16 18.17 -30.73
C ARG A 410 2.41 18.46 -32.03
N SER A 411 1.20 18.99 -31.94
CA SER A 411 0.41 19.40 -33.10
C SER A 411 0.91 20.79 -33.53
N PRO A 412 1.38 20.96 -34.79
CA PRO A 412 2.04 22.18 -35.25
C PRO A 412 1.14 23.42 -35.28
#